data_AF-R6CZ47-F1
#
_entry.id   AF-R6CZ47-F1
#
_cell.length_a   1.000
_cell.length_b   1.000
_cell.length_c   1.000
_cell.angle_alpha   90.00
_cell.angle_beta   90.00
_cell.angle_gamma   90.00
#
_symmetry.space_group_name_H-M   'P 1'
#
loop_
_entity.id
_entity.type
_entity.pdbx_description
1 polymer ?
#
loop_
_entity_poly.entity_id
_entity_poly.type
_entity_poly.pdbx_seq_one_letter_code
_entity_poly.pdbx_strand_id
1 'polypeptide(L)'
;MGINVKKSSLVIDGGNVVKIGDKAIMTEKVFYENSGVSSKWLKRKIQNHLECEVVFIPWDKYEIYGHSDGIVKPLSDTTVLMTNYQDYDKEYSKEVVKRLSKKFEIEMLSYNVEKKDSRSWAYINFLTVGNLIVLPFFNIEEDEQALSQIKLYYPNCIVEQINIASLVKDGGGLNCVTWCRYCESVDCVFM
;
A
#
# COMPACT_ATOMS: atom_id res chain seq x y z
N MET A 1 16.23 -11.29 17.32
CA MET A 1 15.02 -11.79 16.62
C MET A 1 15.17 -13.20 16.04
N GLY A 2 16.39 -13.76 15.86
CA GLY A 2 16.56 -15.17 15.46
C GLY A 2 16.11 -15.51 14.04
N ILE A 3 15.89 -14.50 13.19
CA ILE A 3 15.41 -14.67 11.81
C ILE A 3 16.63 -14.86 10.90
N ASN A 4 16.56 -15.85 10.02
CA ASN A 4 17.56 -16.01 8.96
C ASN A 4 17.33 -14.96 7.88
N VAL A 5 18.34 -14.13 7.60
CA VAL A 5 18.23 -13.02 6.65
C VAL A 5 19.15 -13.24 5.47
N LYS A 6 18.63 -12.98 4.27
CA LYS A 6 19.41 -12.98 3.04
C LYS A 6 19.72 -11.54 2.64
N LYS A 7 21.01 -11.19 2.60
CA LYS A 7 21.44 -9.88 2.10
C LYS A 7 21.24 -9.79 0.59
N SER A 8 20.85 -8.62 0.13
CA SER A 8 20.72 -8.26 -1.28
C SER A 8 21.39 -6.92 -1.52
N SER A 9 21.94 -6.72 -2.72
CA SER A 9 22.49 -5.45 -3.16
C SER A 9 21.45 -4.53 -3.82
N LEU A 10 20.19 -5.00 -3.92
CA LEU A 10 19.12 -4.21 -4.50
C LEU A 10 18.70 -3.10 -3.55
N VAL A 11 18.52 -1.90 -4.09
CA VAL A 11 17.89 -0.78 -3.39
C VAL A 11 16.38 -0.93 -3.54
N ILE A 12 15.70 -1.30 -2.45
CA ILE A 12 14.25 -1.48 -2.42
C ILE A 12 13.75 -0.95 -1.07
N ASP A 13 12.72 -0.11 -1.13
CA ASP A 13 11.96 0.32 0.03
C ASP A 13 10.79 -0.66 0.28
N GLY A 14 10.53 -0.98 1.55
CA GLY A 14 9.40 -1.81 1.96
C GLY A 14 8.04 -1.19 1.60
N GLY A 15 7.92 0.14 1.63
CA GLY A 15 6.70 0.84 1.19
C GLY A 15 6.41 0.69 -0.31
N ASN A 16 7.42 0.29 -1.09
CA ASN A 16 7.27 -0.04 -2.51
C ASN A 16 7.00 -1.52 -2.78
N VAL A 17 6.59 -2.31 -1.77
CA VAL A 17 6.24 -3.72 -1.94
C VAL A 17 4.91 -4.02 -1.25
N VAL A 18 3.84 -4.10 -2.04
CA VAL A 18 2.52 -4.53 -1.55
C VAL A 18 2.26 -5.96 -2.02
N LYS A 19 2.24 -6.93 -1.11
CA LYS A 19 1.88 -8.33 -1.41
C LYS A 19 0.36 -8.50 -1.47
N ILE A 20 -0.12 -9.22 -2.48
CA ILE A 20 -1.53 -9.56 -2.70
C ILE A 20 -1.57 -11.00 -3.21
N GLY A 21 -2.10 -11.93 -2.41
CA GLY A 21 -2.06 -13.36 -2.71
C GLY A 21 -0.66 -13.87 -3.05
N ASP A 22 -0.52 -14.49 -4.23
CA ASP A 22 0.72 -15.01 -4.79
C ASP A 22 1.48 -13.98 -5.66
N LYS A 23 1.20 -12.68 -5.50
CA LYS A 23 1.78 -11.59 -6.30
C LYS A 23 2.25 -10.42 -5.43
N ALA A 24 3.04 -9.54 -6.03
CA ALA A 24 3.37 -8.25 -5.43
C ALA A 24 3.16 -7.11 -6.43
N ILE A 25 2.81 -5.93 -5.92
CA ILE A 25 2.72 -4.68 -6.68
C ILE A 25 3.85 -3.76 -6.23
N MET A 26 4.60 -3.26 -7.21
CA MET A 26 5.67 -2.28 -7.01
C MET A 26 5.53 -1.17 -8.04
N THR A 27 5.96 0.03 -7.71
CA THR A 27 6.12 1.11 -8.69
C THR A 27 7.40 0.92 -9.50
N GLU A 28 7.47 1.56 -10.67
CA GLU A 28 8.65 1.59 -11.50
C GLU A 28 9.85 2.34 -10.87
N LYS A 29 9.69 2.96 -9.69
CA LYS A 29 10.76 3.62 -8.94
C LYS A 29 11.98 2.72 -8.75
N VAL A 30 11.74 1.43 -8.50
CA VAL A 30 12.81 0.44 -8.30
C VAL A 30 13.77 0.35 -9.49
N PHE A 31 13.32 0.62 -10.72
CA PHE A 31 14.19 0.64 -11.90
C PHE A 31 15.10 1.86 -11.94
N TYR A 32 14.63 3.00 -11.41
CA TYR A 32 15.41 4.22 -11.32
C TYR A 32 16.51 4.08 -10.26
N GLU A 33 16.17 3.53 -9.09
CA GLU A 33 17.09 3.33 -7.97
C GLU A 33 18.14 2.25 -8.23
N ASN A 34 17.86 1.31 -9.14
CA ASN A 34 18.77 0.25 -9.54
C ASN A 34 19.19 0.41 -11.02
N SER A 35 19.42 1.64 -11.47
CA SER A 35 19.76 1.98 -12.87
C SER A 35 21.07 1.36 -13.38
N GLY A 36 21.94 0.86 -12.48
CA GLY A 36 23.19 0.18 -12.83
C GLY A 36 23.03 -1.24 -13.38
N VAL A 37 21.81 -1.79 -13.42
CA VAL A 37 21.52 -3.13 -13.94
C VAL A 37 20.39 -3.13 -14.95
N SER A 38 20.35 -4.14 -15.84
CA SER A 38 19.26 -4.24 -16.81
C SER A 38 17.90 -4.49 -16.13
N SER A 39 16.84 -3.84 -16.62
CA SER A 39 15.48 -4.02 -16.06
C SER A 39 15.01 -5.48 -16.14
N LYS A 40 15.39 -6.24 -17.18
CA LYS A 40 15.05 -7.66 -17.30
C LYS A 40 15.69 -8.50 -16.20
N TRP A 41 16.98 -8.25 -15.90
CA TRP A 41 17.67 -8.91 -14.80
C TRP A 41 17.04 -8.53 -13.46
N LEU A 42 16.75 -7.23 -13.26
CA LEU A 42 16.17 -6.71 -12.02
C LEU A 42 14.81 -7.34 -11.73
N LYS A 43 13.89 -7.37 -12.72
CA LYS A 43 12.58 -8.02 -12.60
C LYS A 43 12.70 -9.46 -12.12
N ARG A 44 13.55 -10.25 -12.77
CA ARG A 44 13.80 -11.65 -12.39
C ARG A 44 14.40 -11.76 -10.98
N LYS A 45 15.35 -10.88 -10.64
CA LYS A 45 15.98 -10.90 -9.32
C LYS A 45 15.00 -10.59 -8.20
N ILE A 46 14.13 -9.58 -8.39
CA ILE A 46 13.08 -9.20 -7.44
C ILE A 46 12.08 -10.35 -7.28
N GLN A 47 11.53 -10.88 -8.38
CA GLN A 47 10.59 -12.00 -8.33
C GLN A 47 11.17 -13.22 -7.61
N ASN A 48 12.45 -13.54 -7.84
CA ASN A 48 13.13 -14.63 -7.14
C ASN A 48 13.32 -14.35 -5.64
N HIS A 49 13.42 -13.08 -5.23
CA HIS A 49 13.55 -12.71 -3.82
C HIS A 49 12.20 -12.66 -3.10
N LEU A 50 11.15 -12.24 -3.80
CA LEU A 50 9.79 -12.17 -3.26
C LEU A 50 9.02 -13.50 -3.40
N GLU A 51 9.55 -14.40 -4.22
CA GLU A 51 9.01 -15.73 -4.56
C GLU A 51 7.60 -15.64 -5.18
N CYS A 52 7.36 -14.58 -5.97
CA CYS A 52 6.08 -14.30 -6.60
C CYS A 52 6.23 -13.52 -7.91
N GLU A 53 5.15 -13.49 -8.71
CA GLU A 53 5.05 -12.56 -9.85
C GLU A 53 4.94 -11.12 -9.33
N VAL A 54 5.63 -10.18 -9.99
CA VAL A 54 5.58 -8.76 -9.62
C VAL A 54 4.93 -7.95 -10.75
N VAL A 55 3.87 -7.24 -10.40
CA VAL A 55 3.17 -6.30 -11.29
C VAL A 55 3.72 -4.90 -11.04
N PHE A 56 4.30 -4.30 -12.09
CA PHE A 56 4.88 -2.97 -12.01
C PHE A 56 3.88 -1.90 -12.46
N ILE A 57 3.56 -0.95 -11.60
CA ILE A 57 2.74 0.23 -11.91
C ILE A 57 3.63 1.46 -12.16
N PRO A 58 3.15 2.50 -12.86
CA PRO A 58 3.95 3.70 -13.10
C PRO A 58 4.37 4.35 -11.79
N TRP A 59 5.58 4.92 -11.78
CA TRP A 59 6.02 5.76 -10.68
C TRP A 59 5.48 7.18 -10.85
N ASP A 60 4.66 7.63 -9.88
CA ASP A 60 4.30 9.05 -9.74
C ASP A 60 5.53 9.84 -9.29
N LYS A 61 6.07 10.68 -10.18
CA LYS A 61 7.32 11.42 -9.93
C LYS A 61 7.17 12.51 -8.85
N TYR A 62 5.95 12.86 -8.46
CA TYR A 62 5.71 13.74 -7.31
C TYR A 62 5.87 13.00 -5.99
N GLU A 63 5.73 11.68 -5.98
CA GLU A 63 6.09 10.81 -4.86
C GLU A 63 7.62 10.53 -4.94
N ILE A 64 8.38 11.17 -4.04
CA ILE A 64 9.85 11.09 -4.01
C ILE A 64 10.41 9.70 -3.67
N TYR A 65 9.72 8.93 -2.83
CA TYR A 65 10.03 7.56 -2.41
C TYR A 65 9.44 6.50 -3.35
N GLY A 66 8.42 6.86 -4.13
CA GLY A 66 7.74 6.00 -5.10
C GLY A 66 7.09 4.78 -4.46
N HIS A 67 6.46 4.95 -3.30
CA HIS A 67 5.82 3.84 -2.57
C HIS A 67 4.55 3.37 -3.27
N SER A 68 4.32 2.06 -3.24
CA SER A 68 3.09 1.44 -3.75
C SER A 68 2.01 1.32 -2.67
N ASP A 69 2.39 1.35 -1.39
CA ASP A 69 1.46 1.32 -0.26
C ASP A 69 0.67 2.63 -0.05
N GLY A 70 1.09 3.72 -0.68
CA GLY A 70 0.33 4.97 -0.84
C GLY A 70 -0.64 4.94 -2.02
N ILE A 71 -0.64 3.87 -2.81
CA ILE A 71 -1.47 3.73 -4.02
C ILE A 71 -2.49 2.61 -3.84
N VAL A 72 -2.06 1.47 -3.29
CA VAL A 72 -2.85 0.24 -3.25
C VAL A 72 -2.75 -0.51 -1.92
N LYS A 73 -3.83 -1.23 -1.59
CA LYS A 73 -3.92 -2.19 -0.48
C LYS A 73 -4.64 -3.48 -0.91
N PRO A 74 -4.26 -4.64 -0.34
CA PRO A 74 -4.98 -5.89 -0.60
C PRO A 74 -6.38 -5.88 0.06
N LEU A 75 -7.42 -6.19 -0.71
CA LEU A 75 -8.75 -6.52 -0.17
C LEU A 75 -8.95 -8.02 -0.02
N SER A 76 -8.42 -8.77 -0.97
CA SER A 76 -8.41 -10.23 -1.01
C SER A 76 -7.17 -10.68 -1.80
N ASP A 77 -7.04 -11.98 -2.03
CA ASP A 77 -5.96 -12.51 -2.87
C ASP A 77 -6.09 -12.10 -4.36
N THR A 78 -7.27 -11.63 -4.78
CA THR A 78 -7.59 -11.30 -6.18
C THR A 78 -8.07 -9.87 -6.39
N THR A 79 -8.34 -9.13 -5.31
CA THR A 79 -8.94 -7.79 -5.37
C THR A 79 -8.03 -6.78 -4.66
N VAL A 80 -7.79 -5.65 -5.32
CA VAL A 80 -6.99 -4.55 -4.79
C VAL A 80 -7.86 -3.32 -4.54
N LEU A 81 -7.69 -2.69 -3.39
CA LEU A 81 -8.20 -1.35 -3.12
C LEU A 81 -7.17 -0.33 -3.58
N MET A 82 -7.58 0.61 -4.40
CA MET A 82 -6.77 1.72 -4.86
C MET A 82 -7.22 3.03 -4.19
N THR A 83 -6.29 3.94 -3.95
CA THR A 83 -6.59 5.28 -3.45
C THR A 83 -7.36 6.13 -4.46
N ASN A 84 -7.86 7.30 -4.05
CA ASN A 84 -8.70 8.18 -4.88
C ASN A 84 -7.90 9.00 -5.93
N TYR A 85 -6.86 8.41 -6.55
CA TYR A 85 -5.99 9.09 -7.51
C TYR A 85 -6.72 9.71 -8.69
N GLN A 86 -7.87 9.16 -9.08
CA GLN A 86 -8.71 9.72 -10.15
C GLN A 86 -9.11 11.19 -9.91
N ASP A 87 -9.07 11.65 -8.66
CA ASP A 87 -9.39 13.01 -8.25
C ASP A 87 -8.25 13.99 -8.51
N TYR A 88 -7.01 13.50 -8.53
CA TYR A 88 -5.79 14.30 -8.61
C TYR A 88 -5.11 14.14 -9.97
N ASP A 89 -5.04 12.91 -10.49
CA ASP A 89 -4.44 12.57 -11.78
C ASP A 89 -5.19 11.41 -12.47
N LYS A 90 -6.07 11.76 -13.39
CA LYS A 90 -6.88 10.81 -14.16
C LYS A 90 -6.05 9.97 -15.13
N GLU A 91 -4.96 10.49 -15.67
CA GLU A 91 -4.14 9.76 -16.65
C GLU A 91 -3.29 8.71 -15.93
N TYR A 92 -2.65 9.10 -14.83
CA TYR A 92 -1.95 8.19 -13.95
C TYR A 92 -2.89 7.10 -13.44
N SER A 93 -4.06 7.48 -12.92
CA SER A 93 -5.06 6.52 -12.43
C SER A 93 -5.48 5.52 -13.50
N LYS A 94 -5.71 5.96 -14.74
CA LYS A 94 -6.05 5.07 -15.87
C LYS A 94 -4.94 4.09 -16.20
N GLU A 95 -3.69 4.53 -16.18
CA GLU A 95 -2.56 3.64 -16.49
C GLU A 95 -2.33 2.63 -15.36
N VAL A 96 -2.46 3.01 -14.08
CA VAL A 96 -2.43 2.08 -12.95
C VAL A 96 -3.53 1.02 -13.12
N VAL A 97 -4.78 1.45 -13.34
CA VAL A 97 -5.92 0.55 -13.56
C VAL A 97 -5.68 -0.40 -14.72
N LYS A 98 -5.22 0.10 -15.86
CA LYS A 98 -4.93 -0.70 -17.06
C LYS A 98 -3.88 -1.78 -16.81
N ARG A 99 -2.93 -1.56 -15.90
CA ARG A 99 -1.91 -2.56 -15.55
C ARG A 99 -2.42 -3.57 -14.53
N LEU A 100 -3.13 -3.10 -13.51
CA LEU A 100 -3.65 -3.94 -12.44
C LEU A 100 -4.83 -4.82 -12.89
N SER A 101 -5.72 -4.31 -13.75
CA SER A 101 -6.93 -5.01 -14.20
C SER A 101 -6.67 -6.27 -15.02
N LYS A 102 -5.42 -6.49 -15.45
CA LYS A 102 -4.97 -7.72 -16.10
C LYS A 102 -4.84 -8.90 -15.13
N LYS A 103 -4.77 -8.62 -13.83
CA LYS A 103 -4.40 -9.58 -12.78
C LYS A 103 -5.31 -9.51 -11.56
N PHE A 104 -5.97 -8.38 -11.33
CA PHE A 104 -6.76 -8.11 -10.15
C PHE A 104 -8.09 -7.45 -10.51
N GLU A 105 -9.10 -7.70 -9.69
CA GLU A 105 -10.26 -6.82 -9.58
C GLU A 105 -9.86 -5.55 -8.81
N ILE A 106 -10.46 -4.41 -9.15
CA ILE A 106 -10.05 -3.11 -8.60
C ILE A 106 -11.26 -2.42 -8.00
N GLU A 107 -11.15 -2.13 -6.71
CA GLU A 107 -12.01 -1.22 -5.97
C GLU A 107 -11.26 0.09 -5.72
N MET A 108 -11.99 1.20 -5.56
CA MET A 108 -11.38 2.51 -5.35
C MET A 108 -12.02 3.24 -4.19
N LEU A 109 -11.19 3.86 -3.36
CA LEU A 109 -11.64 4.90 -2.44
C LEU A 109 -12.18 6.08 -3.25
N SER A 110 -13.31 6.61 -2.81
CA SER A 110 -13.96 7.76 -3.43
C SER A 110 -14.53 8.67 -2.36
N TYR A 111 -14.34 9.98 -2.54
CA TYR A 111 -14.80 10.99 -1.59
C TYR A 111 -15.65 12.02 -2.32
N ASN A 112 -16.93 12.06 -1.96
CA ASN A 112 -17.88 13.04 -2.48
C ASN A 112 -18.08 14.16 -1.46
N VAL A 113 -17.17 15.13 -1.49
CA VAL A 113 -17.17 16.33 -0.63
C VAL A 113 -17.06 17.57 -1.50
N GLU A 114 -17.51 18.73 -1.00
CA GLU A 114 -17.45 19.98 -1.76
C GLU A 114 -16.00 20.41 -2.02
N LYS A 115 -15.15 20.28 -1.00
CA LYS A 115 -13.74 20.66 -1.05
C LYS A 115 -12.87 19.49 -0.62
N LYS A 116 -12.19 18.88 -1.60
CA LYS A 116 -11.26 17.78 -1.36
C LYS A 116 -10.03 18.27 -0.59
N ASP A 117 -9.69 17.55 0.46
CA ASP A 117 -8.46 17.76 1.22
C ASP A 117 -7.26 17.10 0.51
N SER A 118 -6.10 17.74 0.60
CA SER A 118 -4.86 17.22 0.00
C SER A 118 -4.29 16.04 0.79
N ARG A 119 -4.80 15.74 1.98
CA ARG A 119 -4.36 14.63 2.85
C ARG A 119 -5.14 13.35 2.61
N SER A 120 -6.20 13.35 1.78
CA SER A 120 -7.06 12.17 1.57
C SER A 120 -6.31 10.97 0.96
N TRP A 121 -5.17 11.18 0.32
CA TRP A 121 -4.29 10.08 -0.10
C TRP A 121 -3.87 9.19 1.09
N ALA A 122 -3.76 9.75 2.30
CA ALA A 122 -3.24 9.03 3.46
C ALA A 122 -4.18 7.93 3.93
N TYR A 123 -5.49 8.00 3.64
CA TYR A 123 -6.45 6.99 4.09
C TYR A 123 -6.12 5.58 3.58
N ILE A 124 -5.55 5.43 2.38
CA ILE A 124 -5.11 4.11 1.88
C ILE A 124 -3.92 3.55 2.68
N ASN A 125 -3.13 4.42 3.31
CA ASN A 125 -1.91 4.07 4.04
C ASN A 125 -2.20 3.68 5.50
N PHE A 126 -3.38 3.10 5.76
CA PHE A 126 -3.74 2.57 7.07
C PHE A 126 -2.84 1.39 7.48
N LEU A 127 -2.69 1.19 8.78
CA LEU A 127 -2.00 0.03 9.35
C LEU A 127 -2.97 -1.13 9.53
N THR A 128 -2.53 -2.36 9.24
CA THR A 128 -3.26 -3.59 9.53
C THR A 128 -2.43 -4.51 10.43
N VAL A 129 -3.01 -4.94 11.55
CA VAL A 129 -2.41 -5.89 12.50
C VAL A 129 -3.46 -6.91 12.92
N GLY A 130 -3.34 -8.16 12.44
CA GLY A 130 -4.37 -9.16 12.66
C GLY A 130 -5.71 -8.70 12.09
N ASN A 131 -6.75 -8.61 12.93
CA ASN A 131 -8.05 -8.06 12.57
C ASN A 131 -8.23 -6.58 12.95
N LEU A 132 -7.17 -5.88 13.37
CA LEU A 132 -7.21 -4.44 13.66
C LEU A 132 -6.75 -3.64 12.43
N ILE A 133 -7.54 -2.65 12.04
CA ILE A 133 -7.14 -1.59 11.12
C ILE A 133 -7.05 -0.29 11.91
N VAL A 134 -5.91 0.39 11.82
CA VAL A 134 -5.74 1.75 12.33
C VAL A 134 -5.81 2.71 11.15
N LEU A 135 -6.91 3.42 11.04
CA LEU A 135 -7.26 4.32 9.96
C LEU A 135 -6.85 5.77 10.31
N PRO A 136 -6.26 6.53 9.37
CA PRO A 136 -6.04 7.96 9.54
C PRO A 136 -7.32 8.75 9.83
N PHE A 137 -7.17 9.84 10.58
CA PHE A 137 -8.21 10.81 10.87
C PHE A 137 -7.66 12.25 10.82
N PHE A 138 -8.45 13.21 10.31
CA PHE A 138 -7.98 14.58 10.11
C PHE A 138 -8.95 15.68 10.58
N ASN A 139 -10.11 15.32 11.10
CA ASN A 139 -11.21 16.22 11.46
C ASN A 139 -11.74 16.99 10.23
N ILE A 140 -12.02 16.27 9.14
CA ILE A 140 -12.52 16.74 7.84
C ILE A 140 -13.70 15.89 7.33
N GLU A 141 -14.42 16.36 6.31
CA GLU A 141 -15.61 15.69 5.77
C GLU A 141 -15.33 14.28 5.22
N GLU A 142 -14.13 14.04 4.68
CA GLU A 142 -13.76 12.73 4.13
C GLU A 142 -13.59 11.63 5.19
N ASP A 143 -13.39 11.98 6.47
CA ASP A 143 -13.11 11.01 7.54
C ASP A 143 -14.23 9.98 7.67
N GLU A 144 -15.49 10.44 7.63
CA GLU A 144 -16.67 9.57 7.74
C GLU A 144 -16.82 8.65 6.53
N GLN A 145 -16.53 9.19 5.33
CA GLN A 145 -16.59 8.42 4.08
C GLN A 145 -15.46 7.38 4.03
N ALA A 146 -14.27 7.72 4.50
CA ALA A 146 -13.14 6.80 4.59
C ALA A 146 -13.47 5.67 5.58
N LEU A 147 -13.94 6.00 6.78
CA LEU A 147 -14.34 5.01 7.78
C LEU A 147 -15.42 4.06 7.25
N SER A 148 -16.45 4.60 6.61
CA SER A 148 -17.57 3.82 6.08
C SER A 148 -17.11 2.86 4.98
N GLN A 149 -16.30 3.33 4.02
CA GLN A 149 -15.75 2.50 2.96
C GLN A 149 -14.84 1.41 3.50
N ILE A 150 -13.94 1.74 4.45
CA ILE A 150 -13.02 0.75 5.03
C ILE A 150 -13.78 -0.31 5.84
N LYS A 151 -14.82 0.06 6.59
CA LYS A 151 -15.67 -0.93 7.26
C LYS A 151 -16.43 -1.82 6.27
N LEU A 152 -16.87 -1.27 5.14
CA LEU A 152 -17.52 -2.04 4.08
C LEU A 152 -16.56 -3.05 3.44
N TYR A 153 -15.34 -2.60 3.13
CA TYR A 153 -14.31 -3.40 2.47
C TYR A 153 -13.66 -4.45 3.39
N TYR A 154 -13.57 -4.17 4.69
CA TYR A 154 -12.98 -5.05 5.70
C TYR A 154 -13.99 -5.38 6.82
N PRO A 155 -15.09 -6.09 6.52
CA PRO A 155 -16.22 -6.26 7.46
C PRO A 155 -15.86 -7.06 8.71
N ASN A 156 -14.78 -7.84 8.66
CA ASN A 156 -14.30 -8.66 9.78
C ASN A 156 -13.22 -7.97 10.61
N CYS A 157 -12.85 -6.72 10.28
CA CYS A 157 -11.84 -5.97 11.02
C CYS A 157 -12.48 -4.98 12.00
N ILE A 158 -11.81 -4.79 13.12
CA ILE A 158 -12.03 -3.66 14.02
C ILE A 158 -11.30 -2.47 13.40
N VAL A 159 -12.01 -1.36 13.20
CA VAL A 159 -11.44 -0.14 12.59
C VAL A 159 -11.40 0.96 13.62
N GLU A 160 -10.20 1.34 14.04
CA GLU A 160 -9.93 2.44 14.97
C GLU A 160 -9.30 3.62 14.22
N GLN A 161 -9.73 4.83 14.56
CA GLN A 161 -9.21 6.05 13.94
C GLN A 161 -8.19 6.75 14.83
N ILE A 162 -7.11 7.25 14.23
CA ILE A 162 -6.10 8.04 14.93
C ILE A 162 -5.74 9.28 14.11
N ASN A 163 -5.66 10.42 14.79
CA ASN A 163 -5.24 11.65 14.13
C ASN A 163 -3.75 11.59 13.79
N ILE A 164 -3.42 11.67 12.50
CA ILE A 164 -2.04 11.63 12.00
C ILE A 164 -1.65 12.87 11.20
N ALA A 165 -2.34 14.00 11.40
CA ALA A 165 -2.11 15.21 10.61
C ALA A 165 -0.63 15.68 10.67
N SER A 166 0.02 15.52 11.83
CA SER A 166 1.46 15.82 11.99
C SER A 166 2.34 14.89 11.17
N LEU A 167 2.04 13.59 11.15
CA LEU A 167 2.82 12.59 10.40
C LEU A 167 2.72 12.82 8.89
N VAL A 168 1.51 13.13 8.39
CA VAL A 168 1.29 13.42 6.97
C VAL A 168 2.01 14.69 6.53
N LYS A 169 2.12 15.68 7.43
CA LYS A 169 2.90 16.91 7.18
C LYS A 169 4.38 16.60 6.92
N ASP A 170 4.90 15.56 7.55
CA ASP A 170 6.28 15.10 7.37
C ASP A 170 6.41 14.07 6.23
N GLY A 171 5.34 13.82 5.47
CA GLY A 171 5.32 12.95 4.29
C GLY A 171 5.05 11.47 4.56
N GLY A 172 4.70 11.09 5.79
CA GLY A 172 4.43 9.70 6.17
C GLY A 172 2.93 9.37 6.31
N GLY A 173 2.58 8.11 6.09
CA GLY A 173 1.34 7.50 6.58
C GLY A 173 1.61 6.44 7.65
N LEU A 174 0.56 5.81 8.18
CA LEU A 174 0.70 4.81 9.25
C LEU A 174 1.46 3.57 8.79
N ASN A 175 1.21 3.10 7.57
CA ASN A 175 1.92 1.95 7.01
C ASN A 175 3.41 2.25 6.78
N CYS A 176 3.74 3.49 6.39
CA CYS A 176 5.13 3.89 6.15
C CYS A 176 6.01 3.88 7.43
N VAL A 177 5.42 4.12 8.60
CA VAL A 177 6.16 4.16 9.89
C VAL A 177 6.06 2.88 10.70
N THR A 178 5.54 1.81 10.10
CA THR A 178 5.32 0.54 10.78
C THR A 178 5.86 -0.62 9.95
N TRP A 179 6.20 -1.71 10.64
CA TRP A 179 6.53 -2.96 9.98
C TRP A 179 5.98 -4.13 10.80
N CYS A 180 5.05 -4.86 10.21
CA CYS A 180 4.42 -6.00 10.85
C CYS A 180 5.23 -7.27 10.63
N ARG A 181 5.45 -8.01 11.72
CA ARG A 181 5.99 -9.37 11.67
C ARG A 181 4.86 -10.36 11.85
N TYR A 182 4.77 -11.33 10.94
CA TYR A 182 3.95 -12.50 11.18
C TYR A 182 4.56 -13.34 12.30
N CYS A 183 3.75 -13.59 13.32
CA CYS A 183 4.05 -14.55 14.38
C CYS A 183 3.00 -15.65 14.25
N GLU A 184 3.45 -16.90 14.09
CA GLU A 184 2.55 -18.03 14.29
C GLU A 184 1.94 -17.91 15.68
N SER A 185 0.65 -18.21 15.80
CA SER A 185 0.01 -18.38 17.09
C SER A 185 0.72 -19.53 17.80
N VAL A 186 1.74 -19.21 18.60
CA VAL A 186 2.18 -20.11 19.66
C VAL A 186 0.95 -20.30 20.52
N ASP A 187 0.54 -21.55 20.74
CA ASP A 187 -0.52 -21.87 21.68
C ASP A 187 -0.25 -21.09 22.98
N CYS A 188 -1.03 -20.04 23.22
CA CYS A 188 -1.08 -19.36 24.49
C CYS A 188 -1.79 -20.31 25.47
N VAL A 189 -1.09 -21.40 25.81
CA VAL A 189 -1.32 -22.10 27.06
C VAL A 189 -0.79 -21.15 28.13
N PHE A 190 -1.67 -20.32 28.66
CA PHE A 190 -1.46 -19.68 29.94
C PHE A 190 -1.14 -20.79 30.95
N MET A 191 0.09 -20.78 31.49
CA MET A 191 0.35 -21.26 32.85
C MET A 191 0.12 -20.11 33.82
#